data_AF-A0A962CM80-F1
#
_entry.id   AF-A0A962CM80-F1
#
_cell.length_a   1.000
_cell.length_b   1.000
_cell.length_c   1.000
_cell.angle_alpha   90.00
_cell.angle_beta   90.00
_cell.angle_gamma   90.00
#
_symmetry.space_group_name_H-M   'P 1'
#
loop_
_entity.id
_entity.type
_entity.pdbx_description
1 polymer ?
#
loop_
_entity_poly.entity_id
_entity_poly.type
_entity_poly.pdbx_seq_one_letter_code
_entity_poly.pdbx_strand_id
1 'polypeptide(L)'
;GEYWLDGVDVRGLNDNARSKLRNEKIGFIFQSFNLIPDLNLFDNVDVPLRYRGFGAAERKKRIEESLTRVGLASRMKHYPS
;
A
#
# COMPACT_ATOMS: atom_id res chain seq x y z
N GLY A 1 26.81 6.88 7.22
CA GLY A 1 26.60 6.36 5.86
C GLY A 1 25.62 7.25 5.11
N GLU A 2 25.60 7.17 3.79
CA GLU A 2 24.62 7.86 2.93
C GLU A 2 23.67 6.83 2.34
N TYR A 3 22.40 7.18 2.20
CA TYR A 3 21.40 6.30 1.61
C TYR A 3 20.56 7.08 0.60
N TRP A 4 20.67 6.65 -0.64
CA TRP A 4 19.99 7.24 -1.79
C TRP A 4 18.91 6.28 -2.25
N LEU A 5 17.67 6.77 -2.35
CA LEU A 5 16.53 6.01 -2.88
C LEU A 5 16.02 6.73 -4.11
N ASP A 6 16.12 6.08 -5.28
CA ASP A 6 15.66 6.64 -6.56
C ASP A 6 16.29 8.03 -6.87
N GLY A 7 17.58 8.19 -6.56
CA GLY A 7 18.31 9.44 -6.76
C GLY A 7 18.06 10.51 -5.68
N VAL A 8 17.27 10.22 -4.63
CA VAL A 8 17.00 11.15 -3.52
C VAL A 8 17.77 10.73 -2.27
N ASP A 9 18.60 11.62 -1.73
CA ASP A 9 19.21 11.42 -0.40
C ASP A 9 18.12 11.49 0.68
N VAL A 10 17.91 10.36 1.35
CA VAL A 10 16.84 10.20 2.34
C VAL A 10 17.18 10.86 3.68
N ARG A 11 18.47 11.15 3.95
CA ARG A 11 18.91 11.74 5.22
C ARG A 11 18.48 13.20 5.39
N GLY A 12 18.42 13.95 4.30
CA GLY A 12 18.02 15.36 4.31
C GLY A 12 16.51 15.58 4.37
N LEU A 13 15.71 14.51 4.25
CA LEU A 13 14.26 14.61 4.20
C LEU A 13 13.65 14.75 5.59
N ASN A 14 12.75 15.72 5.74
CA ASN A 14 11.88 15.80 6.92
C ASN A 14 10.88 14.62 6.96
N ASP A 15 10.23 14.43 8.11
CA ASP A 15 9.39 13.25 8.32
C ASP A 15 8.23 13.11 7.32
N ASN A 16 7.63 14.23 6.91
CA ASN A 16 6.59 14.26 5.89
C ASN A 16 7.11 13.81 4.52
N ALA A 17 8.28 14.32 4.10
CA ALA A 17 8.89 13.95 2.82
C ALA A 17 9.33 12.48 2.83
N ARG A 18 9.88 11.99 3.95
CA ARG A 18 10.18 10.55 4.12
C ARG A 18 8.92 9.69 4.03
N SER A 19 7.84 10.12 4.67
CA SER A 19 6.58 9.38 4.66
C SER A 19 5.96 9.31 3.26
N LYS A 20 6.02 10.39 2.49
CA LYS A 20 5.60 10.41 1.09
C LYS A 20 6.46 9.47 0.22
N LEU A 21 7.78 9.54 0.36
CA LEU A 21 8.71 8.68 -0.38
C LEU A 21 8.47 7.19 -0.08
N ARG A 22 8.29 6.83 1.21
CA ARG A 22 7.90 5.46 1.59
C ARG A 22 6.59 5.06 0.95
N ASN A 23 5.57 5.91 1.06
CA ASN A 23 4.24 5.60 0.55
C ASN A 23 4.25 5.38 -0.97
N GLU A 24 5.10 6.05 -1.74
CA GLU A 24 5.19 5.89 -3.20
C GLU A 24 6.09 4.74 -3.65
N LYS A 25 7.25 4.56 -3.01
CA LYS A 25 8.34 3.70 -3.53
C LYS A 25 8.51 2.37 -2.80
N ILE A 26 7.96 2.23 -1.60
CA ILE A 26 8.21 1.06 -0.74
C ILE A 26 6.90 0.33 -0.44
N GLY A 27 6.90 -0.98 -0.71
CA GLY A 27 5.88 -1.91 -0.21
C GLY A 27 6.47 -2.78 0.90
N PHE A 28 5.78 -2.88 2.03
CA PHE A 28 6.20 -3.74 3.15
C PHE A 28 5.48 -5.08 3.09
N ILE A 29 6.21 -6.17 3.29
CA ILE A 29 5.68 -7.52 3.49
C ILE A 29 6.17 -8.00 4.86
N PHE A 30 5.25 -8.45 5.71
CA PHE A 30 5.52 -8.86 7.08
C PHE A 30 5.37 -10.38 7.23
N GLN A 31 6.06 -10.99 8.20
CA GLN A 31 5.96 -12.43 8.47
C GLN A 31 4.57 -12.85 8.98
N SER A 32 3.97 -12.04 9.85
CA SER A 32 2.55 -12.15 10.22
C SER A 32 1.74 -11.15 9.41
N PHE A 33 0.55 -11.54 8.96
CA PHE A 33 -0.33 -10.67 8.19
C PHE A 33 -0.72 -9.44 9.01
N ASN A 34 -0.10 -8.29 8.73
CA ASN A 34 -0.38 -7.01 9.37
C ASN A 34 -1.64 -6.36 8.76
N LEU A 35 -2.71 -7.15 8.61
CA LEU A 35 -4.00 -6.71 8.09
C LEU A 35 -4.81 -6.10 9.24
N ILE A 36 -5.55 -5.05 8.93
CA ILE A 36 -6.50 -4.43 9.86
C ILE A 36 -7.72 -5.37 9.96
N PRO A 37 -8.00 -5.94 11.15
CA PRO A 37 -9.03 -6.98 11.31
C PRO A 37 -10.45 -6.50 10.98
N ASP A 38 -10.73 -5.22 11.23
CA ASP A 38 -12.04 -4.60 11.01
C ASP A 38 -12.30 -4.25 9.53
N LEU A 39 -11.35 -4.54 8.65
CA LEU A 39 -11.44 -4.25 7.21
C LEU A 39 -11.38 -5.54 6.41
N ASN A 40 -12.15 -5.63 5.33
CA ASN A 40 -11.99 -6.73 4.38
C ASN A 40 -10.69 -6.55 3.56
N LEU A 41 -10.34 -7.56 2.74
CA LEU A 41 -9.14 -7.51 1.90
C LEU A 41 -9.11 -6.32 0.94
N PHE A 42 -10.25 -5.97 0.33
CA PHE A 42 -10.33 -4.79 -0.55
C PHE A 42 -9.96 -3.51 0.21
N ASP A 43 -10.58 -3.31 1.37
CA ASP A 43 -10.37 -2.11 2.19
C ASP A 43 -8.94 -2.02 2.71
N ASN A 44 -8.35 -3.15 3.14
CA ASN A 44 -6.94 -3.23 3.53
C ASN A 44 -5.98 -2.76 2.42
N VAL A 45 -6.29 -3.07 1.16
CA VAL A 45 -5.49 -2.62 0.00
C VAL A 45 -5.84 -1.18 -0.41
N ASP A 46 -7.06 -0.71 -0.15
CA ASP A 46 -7.51 0.66 -0.45
C ASP A 46 -6.85 1.72 0.46
N VAL A 47 -6.62 1.41 1.75
CA VAL A 47 -6.00 2.34 2.72
C VAL A 47 -4.74 3.04 2.17
N PRO A 48 -3.68 2.33 1.75
CA PRO A 48 -2.47 2.97 1.23
C PRO A 48 -2.71 3.75 -0.08
N LEU A 49 -3.66 3.33 -0.91
CA LEU A 49 -3.99 4.01 -2.17
C LEU A 49 -4.75 5.33 -1.95
N ARG A 50 -5.53 5.45 -0.86
CA ARG A 50 -6.14 6.73 -0.45
C ARG A 50 -5.07 7.78 -0.14
N TYR A 51 -4.01 7.39 0.57
CA TYR A 51 -2.89 8.28 0.87
C TYR A 51 -2.12 8.73 -0.38
N ARG A 52 -2.16 7.94 -1.46
CA ARG A 52 -1.58 8.31 -2.77
C ARG A 52 -2.45 9.26 -3.59
N GLY A 53 -3.64 9.64 -3.12
CA GLY A 53 -4.51 10.62 -3.79
C GLY A 53 -5.22 10.10 -5.05
N PHE A 54 -5.25 8.80 -5.29
CA PHE A 54 -5.99 8.23 -6.42
C PHE A 54 -7.50 8.41 -6.24
N GLY A 55 -8.23 8.67 -7.33
CA GLY A 55 -9.70 8.71 -7.33
C GLY A 55 -10.33 7.35 -7.06
N ALA A 56 -11.58 7.33 -6.56
CA ALA A 56 -12.23 6.08 -6.11
C ALA A 56 -12.32 5.00 -7.20
N ALA A 57 -12.66 5.39 -8.44
CA ALA A 57 -12.74 4.46 -9.57
C ALA A 57 -11.38 3.84 -9.92
N GLU A 58 -10.32 4.65 -9.91
CA GLU A 58 -8.96 4.20 -10.21
C GLU A 58 -8.42 3.27 -9.12
N ARG A 59 -8.68 3.59 -7.85
CA ARG A 59 -8.31 2.71 -6.72
C ARG A 59 -8.99 1.35 -6.86
N LYS A 60 -10.30 1.34 -7.09
CA LYS A 60 -11.07 0.10 -7.28
C LYS A 60 -10.46 -0.78 -8.37
N LYS A 61 -10.20 -0.21 -9.55
CA LYS A 61 -9.58 -0.93 -10.67
C LYS A 61 -8.22 -1.54 -10.29
N ARG A 62 -7.33 -0.76 -9.68
CA ARG A 62 -5.99 -1.22 -9.26
C ARG A 62 -6.05 -2.33 -8.22
N ILE A 63 -6.98 -2.23 -7.26
CA ILE A 63 -7.17 -3.24 -6.21
C ILE A 63 -7.65 -4.54 -6.84
N GLU A 64 -8.67 -4.47 -7.71
CA GLU A 64 -9.22 -5.65 -8.41
C GLU A 64 -8.15 -6.34 -9.27
N GLU A 65 -7.37 -5.58 -10.03
CA GLU A 65 -6.26 -6.10 -10.84
C GLU A 65 -5.18 -6.77 -9.97
N SER A 66 -4.79 -6.11 -8.87
CA SER A 66 -3.75 -6.62 -7.96
C SER A 66 -4.18 -7.90 -7.25
N LEU A 67 -5.41 -7.93 -6.73
CA LEU A 67 -5.97 -9.11 -6.06
C LEU A 67 -6.19 -10.27 -7.03
N THR A 68 -6.57 -9.97 -8.28
CA THR A 68 -6.67 -11.00 -9.33
C THR A 68 -5.31 -11.60 -9.64
N ARG A 69 -4.26 -10.76 -9.77
CA ARG A 69 -2.90 -11.22 -10.08
C ARG A 69 -2.33 -12.18 -9.04
N VAL A 70 -2.72 -12.03 -7.77
CA VAL A 70 -2.29 -12.91 -6.67
C VAL A 70 -3.30 -14.01 -6.35
N GLY A 71 -4.34 -14.20 -7.16
CA GLY A 71 -5.33 -15.28 -7.00
C GLY A 71 -6.34 -15.07 -5.87
N LEU A 72 -6.49 -13.83 -5.37
CA LEU A 72 -7.37 -13.48 -4.25
C LEU A 72 -8.66 -12.75 -4.66
N ALA A 73 -8.99 -12.70 -5.96
CA ALA A 73 -10.17 -11.98 -6.45
C ALA A 73 -11.49 -12.42 -5.76
N SER A 74 -11.70 -13.72 -5.58
CA SER A 74 -12.89 -14.27 -4.91
C SER A 74 -12.97 -13.92 -3.41
N ARG A 75 -11.84 -13.53 -2.81
CA ARG A 75 -11.72 -13.21 -1.39
C ARG A 75 -11.80 -11.72 -1.08
N MET A 76 -12.03 -10.86 -2.07
CA MET A 76 -12.05 -9.39 -1.89
C MET A 76 -12.86 -8.88 -0.69
N LYS A 77 -14.03 -9.47 -0.43
CA LYS A 77 -14.93 -9.09 0.67
C LYS A 77 -14.68 -9.86 1.97
N HIS A 78 -13.70 -10.76 2.00
CA HIS A 78 -13.39 -11.52 3.21
C HIS A 78 -12.60 -10.67 4.18
N TYR A 79 -12.94 -10.83 5.46
CA TYR A 79 -12.18 -10.28 6.57
C TYR A 79 -10.99 -11.20 6.90
N PRO A 80 -9.91 -10.68 7.48
CA PRO A 80 -8.81 -11.49 7.99
C PRO A 80 -9.32 -12.30 9.19
N SER A 81 -9.70 -13.56 8.97
CA SER A 81 -10.11 -14.54 9.98
C SER A 81 -9.34 -15.83 9.81
#